data_AF-A0A966TVM1-F1
#
_entry.id   AF-A0A966TVM1-F1
#
_cell.length_a   1.000
_cell.length_b   1.000
_cell.length_c   1.000
_cell.angle_alpha   90.00
_cell.angle_beta   90.00
_cell.angle_gamma   90.00
#
_symmetry.space_group_name_H-M   'P 1'
#
loop_
_entity.id
_entity.type
_entity.pdbx_description
1 polymer ?
#
loop_
_entity_poly.entity_id
_entity_poly.type
_entity_poly.pdbx_seq_one_letter_code
_entity_poly.pdbx_strand_id
1 'polypeptide(L)' 'MFSQSVAELMIGTKQYKVQLHVTLTTKKGEMFRHPIELVVDADSKELAEAIIKESTITSEVTSISLTAIHHVGRNTTGG' A
#
# COMPACT_ATOMS: atom_id res chain seq x y z
N MET A 1 -39.85 -18.39 -27.07
CA MET A 1 -39.91 -18.96 -25.70
C MET A 1 -38.67 -19.82 -25.52
N PHE A 2 -37.69 -19.55 -24.66
CA PHE A 2 -37.56 -18.59 -23.58
C PHE A 2 -36.24 -17.82 -23.72
N SER A 3 -36.32 -16.52 -23.47
CA SER A 3 -35.18 -15.64 -23.24
C SER A 3 -34.45 -16.12 -22.00
N GLN A 4 -33.22 -16.62 -22.14
CA GLN A 4 -32.25 -16.51 -21.08
C GLN A 4 -31.53 -15.19 -21.33
N SER A 5 -32.12 -14.12 -20.80
CA SER A 5 -31.34 -12.98 -20.35
C SER A 5 -30.26 -13.56 -19.46
N VAL A 6 -29.04 -13.60 -19.99
CA VAL A 6 -27.85 -13.72 -19.17
C VAL A 6 -27.87 -12.43 -18.38
N ALA A 7 -28.59 -12.45 -17.25
CA ALA A 7 -28.39 -11.48 -16.21
C ALA A 7 -26.89 -11.59 -15.95
N GLU A 8 -26.15 -10.60 -16.44
CA GLU A 8 -24.77 -10.36 -16.05
C GLU A 8 -24.80 -10.49 -14.54
N LEU A 9 -24.28 -11.61 -14.06
CA LEU A 9 -24.08 -11.85 -12.65
C LEU A 9 -23.10 -10.75 -12.29
N MET A 10 -23.60 -9.60 -11.82
CA MET A 10 -22.80 -8.58 -11.19
C MET A 10 -22.29 -9.22 -9.90
N ILE A 11 -21.26 -10.06 -10.05
CA ILE A 11 -20.43 -10.52 -8.96
C ILE A 11 -19.79 -9.23 -8.46
N GLY A 12 -20.32 -8.71 -7.35
CA GLY A 12 -19.81 -7.47 -6.78
C GLY A 12 -18.29 -7.53 -6.72
N THR A 13 -17.63 -6.57 -7.35
CA THR A 13 -16.17 -6.52 -7.42
C THR A 13 -15.62 -6.57 -6.00
N LYS A 14 -14.98 -7.68 -5.65
CA LYS A 14 -14.36 -7.83 -4.34
C LYS A 14 -13.02 -7.11 -4.35
N GLN A 15 -12.82 -6.29 -3.33
CA GLN A 15 -11.59 -5.53 -3.13
C GLN A 15 -10.81 -6.07 -1.95
N TYR A 16 -9.51 -6.22 -2.13
CA TYR A 16 -8.58 -6.65 -1.11
C TYR A 16 -7.57 -5.54 -0.83
N LYS A 17 -7.45 -5.19 0.45
CA LYS A 17 -6.43 -4.26 0.92
C LYS A 17 -5.14 -5.02 1.20
N VAL A 18 -4.11 -4.71 0.43
CA VAL A 18 -2.78 -5.32 0.52
C VAL A 18 -1.86 -4.33 1.22
N GLN A 19 -1.19 -4.79 2.27
CA GLN A 19 -0.18 -4.00 2.96
C GLN A 19 1.21 -4.48 2.54
N LEU A 20 1.98 -3.60 1.92
CA LEU A 20 3.39 -3.84 1.61
C LEU A 20 4.26 -2.95 2.51
N HIS A 21 5.53 -3.31 2.65
CA HIS A 21 6.51 -2.49 3.37
C HIS A 21 7.59 -2.04 2.43
N VAL A 22 7.83 -0.74 2.38
CA VAL A 22 8.98 -0.15 1.70
C VAL A 22 10.04 0.13 2.75
N THR A 23 11.27 -0.31 2.48
CA THR A 23 12.43 -0.04 3.33
C THR A 23 13.43 0.78 2.53
N LEU A 24 13.70 2.00 2.98
CA LEU A 24 14.78 2.83 2.48
C LEU A 24 16.01 2.63 3.37
N THR A 25 17.09 2.13 2.81
CA THR A 25 18.36 1.94 3.53
C THR A 25 19.38 2.97 3.04
N THR A 26 19.93 3.77 3.96
CA THR A 26 20.98 4.74 3.63
C THR A 26 22.32 4.06 3.43
N LYS A 27 23.27 4.75 2.78
CA LYS A 27 24.66 4.28 2.67
C LYS A 27 25.34 4.00 4.02
N LYS A 28 24.82 4.59 5.10
CA LYS A 28 25.32 4.40 6.48
C LYS A 28 24.62 3.24 7.21
N GLY A 29 23.65 2.58 6.57
CA GLY A 29 22.90 1.48 7.15
C GLY A 29 21.66 1.89 7.96
N GLU A 30 21.32 3.18 8.00
CA GLU A 30 20.06 3.63 8.61
C GLU A 30 18.89 3.12 7.76
N MET A 31 17.85 2.59 8.40
CA MET A 31 16.69 2.03 7.74
C MET A 31 15.43 2.82 8.08
N PHE A 32 14.71 3.26 7.06
CA PHE A 32 13.37 3.85 7.18
C PHE A 32 12.36 2.87 6.61
N ARG A 33 11.52 2.31 7.46
CA ARG A 33 10.47 1.36 7.05
C ARG A 33 9.12 2.06 7.10
N HIS A 34 8.41 2.05 5.98
CA HIS A 34 7.06 2.62 5.89
C HIS A 34 6.10 1.61 5.26
N PRO A 35 4.90 1.44 5.83
CA PRO A 35 3.85 0.68 5.19
C PRO A 35 3.30 1.46 4.00
N ILE A 36 3.03 0.75 2.90
CA ILE A 36 2.21 1.24 1.80
C ILE A 36 0.99 0.33 1.68
N GLU A 37 -0.14 0.92 1.34
CA GLU A 37 -1.40 0.20 1.18
C GLU A 37 -1.83 0.26 -0.28
N LEU A 38 -2.18 -0.88 -0.84
CA LEU A 38 -2.70 -1.04 -2.19
C LEU A 38 -4.09 -1.67 -2.11
N VAL A 39 -4.97 -1.29 -3.02
CA VAL A 39 -6.27 -1.95 -3.19
C VAL A 39 -6.22 -2.70 -4.51
N VAL A 40 -6.57 -3.99 -4.46
CA VAL A 40 -6.60 -4.87 -5.63
C VAL A 40 -8.01 -5.43 -5.78
N ASP A 41 -8.56 -5.31 -6.98
CA ASP A 41 -9.80 -5.98 -7.37
C ASP A 41 -9.48 -7.45 -7.70
N ALA A 42 -10.16 -8.38 -7.02
CA ALA A 42 -10.01 -9.82 -7.27
C ALA A 42 -11.23 -10.59 -6.75
N ASP A 43 -11.64 -11.65 -7.44
CA ASP A 43 -12.83 -12.44 -7.05
C ASP A 43 -12.59 -13.34 -5.81
N SER A 44 -11.33 -13.56 -5.45
CA SER A 44 -10.91 -14.30 -4.26
C SER A 44 -9.59 -13.78 -3.68
N LYS A 45 -9.29 -14.20 -2.45
CA LYS A 45 -8.04 -13.86 -1.76
C LYS A 45 -6.84 -14.50 -2.46
N GLU A 46 -7.00 -15.75 -2.90
CA GLU A 46 -5.93 -16.52 -3.56
C GLU A 46 -5.53 -15.85 -4.88
N LEU A 47 -6.51 -15.31 -5.62
CA LEU A 47 -6.27 -14.55 -6.83
C LEU A 47 -5.58 -13.21 -6.53
N ALA A 48 -6.02 -12.48 -5.50
CA ALA A 48 -5.35 -11.26 -5.05
C ALA A 48 -3.88 -11.52 -4.68
N GLU A 49 -3.60 -12.61 -3.97
CA GLU A 49 -2.23 -13.01 -3.62
C GLU A 49 -1.40 -13.37 -4.86
N ALA A 50 -1.97 -14.09 -5.83
CA ALA A 50 -1.29 -14.44 -7.07
C ALA A 50 -0.92 -13.19 -7.88
N ILE A 51 -1.87 -12.27 -8.05
CA ILE A 51 -1.66 -10.98 -8.72
C ILE A 51 -0.45 -10.26 -8.11
N ILE A 52 -0.40 -10.14 -6.77
CA ILE A 52 0.70 -9.45 -6.10
C ILE A 52 2.03 -10.21 -6.24
N LYS A 53 2.03 -11.54 -6.12
CA LYS A 53 3.26 -12.36 -6.22
C LYS A 53 3.88 -12.31 -7.61
N GLU A 54 3.07 -12.20 -8.65
CA GLU A 54 3.51 -12.13 -10.05
C GLU A 54 3.77 -10.69 -10.53
N SER A 55 3.40 -9.69 -9.72
CA SER A 55 3.57 -8.29 -10.05
C SER A 55 5.04 -7.85 -9.94
N THR A 56 5.44 -6.98 -10.86
CA THR A 56 6.69 -6.23 -10.74
C THR A 56 6.41 -4.90 -10.03
N ILE A 57 7.16 -4.62 -8.97
CA ILE A 57 7.08 -3.34 -8.24
C ILE A 57 8.25 -2.47 -8.69
N THR A 58 7.94 -1.35 -9.33
CA THR A 58 8.92 -0.31 -9.68
C THR A 58 8.77 0.87 -8.71
N SER A 59 9.89 1.45 -8.29
CA SER A 59 9.91 2.65 -7.46
C SER A 59 10.81 3.71 -8.10
N GLU A 60 10.29 4.92 -8.25
CA GLU A 60 11.02 6.06 -8.79
C GLU A 60 10.91 7.25 -7.83
N VAL A 61 12.02 7.96 -7.64
CA VAL A 61 12.05 9.22 -6.89
C VAL A 61 12.05 10.36 -7.89
N THR A 62 10.86 10.88 -8.19
CA THR A 62 10.69 11.95 -9.17
C THR A 62 10.93 13.34 -8.58
N SER A 63 10.64 13.53 -7.29
CA SER A 63 10.93 14.76 -6.56
C SER A 63 11.10 14.49 -5.06
N ILE A 64 11.83 15.37 -4.38
CA ILE A 64 12.03 15.30 -2.92
C ILE A 64 11.55 16.62 -2.33
N SER A 65 10.48 16.58 -1.55
CA SER A 65 10.00 17.69 -0.73
C SER A 65 10.23 17.36 0.74
N LEU A 66 10.86 18.28 1.47
CA LEU A 66 11.19 18.09 2.89
C LEU A 66 10.47 19.13 3.74
N THR A 67 9.84 18.69 4.81
CA THR A 67 9.31 19.56 5.87
C THR A 67 10.01 19.23 7.16
N ALA A 68 10.65 20.22 7.78
CA ALA A 68 11.27 20.04 9.08
C ALA A 68 10.20 19.93 10.17
N ILE A 69 10.26 18.86 10.96
CA ILE A 69 9.43 18.69 12.15
C ILE A 69 10.33 18.94 13.36
N HIS A 70 9.99 19.95 14.16
CA HIS A 70 10.68 20.25 15.42
C HIS A 70 9.88 19.67 16.58
N HIS A 71 10.42 18.68 17.27
CA HIS A 71 9.89 18.26 18.57
C HIS A 71 10.35 19.24 19.64
N VAL A 72 9.43 20.09 20.12
CA VAL A 72 9.71 20.98 21.25
C VAL A 72 9.49 20.19 22.54
N GLY A 73 10.56 19.65 23.11
CA GLY A 73 10.53 19.13 24.47
C GLY A 73 10.39 20.30 25.45
N ARG A 74 9.47 20.19 26.44
CA ARG A 74 9.55 21.05 27.62
C ARG A 74 10.76 20.60 28.42
N ASN A 75 11.80 21.43 28.49
CA ASN A 75 12.79 21.31 29.56
C ASN A 75 12.03 21.54 30.87
N THR A 76 11.73 20.47 31.61
CA THR A 76 11.32 20.58 33.01
C THR A 76 12.58 20.87 33.84
N THR A 77 13.18 22.03 33.64
CA THR A 77 14.01 22.66 34.66
C THR A 77 13.09 23.56 35.47
N GLY A 78 12.44 22.97 36.46
CA GLY A 78 11.62 23.68 37.42
C GLY A 78 11.60 22.94 38.74
N GLY A 79 12.26 23.52 39.76
CA GLY A 79 12.10 23.21 41.17
C GLY A 79 13.22 22.38 41.77
#